data_AF-A0A4Z2JFQ9-F1
#
_entry.id   AF-A0A4Z2JFQ9-F1
#
_cell.length_a   1.000
_cell.length_b   1.000
_cell.length_c   1.000
_cell.angle_alpha   90.00
_cell.angle_beta   90.00
_cell.angle_gamma   90.00
#
_symmetry.space_group_name_H-M   'P 1'
#
loop_
_entity.id
_entity.type
_entity.pdbx_description
1 polymer ?
#
loop_
_entity_poly.entity_id
_entity_poly.type
_entity_poly.pdbx_seq_one_letter_code
_entity_poly.pdbx_strand_id
1 'polypeptide(L)'
;MEGNQLWVQQVSSAPCTRTDVIQLEELLDKKLVQKQAKETGICHIRREIYSQCFDELLRQVTINCTERGLLLLRVRDEIQMTIDAYQTLYESSMAFGMRKALQAVQGKTDMEKTVRAFSHLL
;
A
#
# COMPACT_ATOMS: atom_id res chain seq x y z
N MET A 1 2.30 -23.52 38.66
CA MET A 1 1.65 -22.56 37.74
C MET A 1 2.76 -21.67 37.20
N GLU A 2 3.23 -21.97 36.00
CA GLU A 2 4.28 -21.19 35.33
C GLU A 2 3.74 -19.79 35.03
N GLY A 3 4.43 -18.78 35.55
CA GLY A 3 4.07 -17.38 35.38
C GLY A 3 4.14 -16.99 33.91
N ASN A 4 3.07 -16.37 33.43
CA ASN A 4 2.92 -15.83 32.09
C ASN A 4 3.99 -14.74 31.81
N GLN A 5 5.18 -15.14 31.35
CA GLN A 5 6.26 -14.20 31.01
C GLN A 5 5.99 -13.56 29.65
N LEU A 6 5.66 -12.26 29.66
CA LEU A 6 5.50 -11.45 28.46
C LEU A 6 6.87 -10.88 28.03
N TRP A 7 7.37 -11.34 26.88
CA TRP A 7 8.59 -10.79 26.28
C TRP A 7 8.23 -9.57 25.43
N VAL A 8 8.77 -8.40 25.78
CA VAL A 8 8.59 -7.16 25.03
C VAL A 8 9.94 -6.66 24.57
N GLN A 9 10.12 -6.50 23.26
CA GLN A 9 11.29 -5.87 22.69
C GLN A 9 11.05 -4.36 22.56
N GLN A 10 11.89 -3.56 23.23
CA GLN A 10 11.85 -2.11 23.11
C GLN A 10 12.61 -1.65 21.87
N VAL A 11 12.19 -0.51 21.33
CA VAL A 11 12.88 0.16 20.22
C VAL A 11 14.22 0.71 20.74
N SER A 12 15.29 0.55 19.95
CA SER A 12 16.61 1.07 20.32
C SER A 12 16.58 2.59 20.48
N SER A 13 17.09 3.10 21.60
CA SER A 13 17.30 4.52 21.85
C SER A 13 18.69 5.02 21.42
N ALA A 14 19.50 4.15 20.80
CA ALA A 14 20.85 4.50 20.37
C ALA A 14 20.82 5.56 19.25
N PRO A 15 21.62 6.64 19.36
CA PRO A 15 21.83 7.60 18.28
C PRO A 15 22.37 6.93 17.02
N CYS A 16 22.02 7.49 15.86
CA CYS A 16 22.48 7.01 14.56
C CYS A 16 23.79 7.67 14.14
N THR A 17 24.70 6.89 13.56
CA THR A 17 25.92 7.35 12.90
C THR A 17 25.77 7.35 11.39
N ARG A 18 26.74 7.93 10.66
CA ARG A 18 26.79 7.85 9.19
C ARG A 18 26.90 6.41 8.69
N THR A 19 27.64 5.56 9.41
CA THR A 19 27.82 4.16 9.05
C THR A 19 26.51 3.39 9.16
N ASP A 20 25.70 3.66 10.19
CA ASP A 20 24.40 2.99 10.36
C ASP A 20 23.44 3.31 9.20
N VAL A 21 23.48 4.53 8.67
CA VAL A 21 22.67 4.92 7.50
C VAL A 21 23.12 4.18 6.24
N ILE A 22 24.42 4.03 6.02
CA ILE A 22 24.96 3.25 4.89
C ILE A 22 24.53 1.78 5.01
N GLN A 23 24.62 1.20 6.21
CA GLN A 23 24.17 -0.18 6.44
C GLN A 23 22.66 -0.35 6.24
N LEU A 24 21.86 0.67 6.59
CA LEU A 24 20.42 0.66 6.35
C LEU A 24 20.09 0.67 4.85
N GLU A 25 20.82 1.45 4.05
CA GLU A 25 20.73 1.46 2.59
C GLU A 25 21.08 0.09 1.99
N GLU A 26 22.22 -0.47 2.36
CA GLU A 26 22.63 -1.80 1.91
C GLU A 26 21.60 -2.89 2.27
N LEU A 27 21.02 -2.81 3.48
CA LEU A 27 19.97 -3.71 3.92
C LEU A 27 18.68 -3.53 3.11
N LEU A 28 18.30 -2.30 2.80
CA LEU A 28 17.14 -1.97 1.98
C LEU A 28 17.29 -2.61 0.59
N ASP A 29 18.41 -2.37 -0.08
CA ASP A 29 18.68 -2.89 -1.42
C ASP A 29 18.69 -4.42 -1.44
N LYS A 30 19.37 -5.02 -0.46
CA LYS A 30 19.40 -6.47 -0.29
C LYS A 30 17.98 -7.04 -0.12
N LYS A 31 17.14 -6.43 0.72
CA LYS A 31 15.76 -6.87 0.94
C LYS A 31 14.91 -6.75 -0.33
N LEU A 32 15.06 -5.68 -1.10
CA LEU A 32 14.33 -5.46 -2.35
C LEU A 32 14.63 -6.57 -3.36
N VAL A 33 15.91 -6.90 -3.54
CA VAL A 33 16.34 -7.99 -4.43
C VAL A 33 15.88 -9.35 -3.90
N GLN A 34 16.11 -9.64 -2.62
CA GLN A 34 15.75 -10.92 -2.01
C GLN A 34 14.26 -11.22 -2.07
N LYS A 35 13.40 -10.22 -1.84
CA LYS A 35 11.95 -10.38 -1.95
C LYS A 35 11.43 -10.17 -3.38
N GLN A 36 12.31 -10.01 -4.37
CA GLN A 36 11.94 -9.82 -5.78
C GLN A 36 10.91 -8.69 -5.99
N ALA A 37 11.14 -7.56 -5.31
CA ALA A 37 10.31 -6.38 -5.48
C ALA A 37 10.41 -5.86 -6.92
N LYS A 38 9.27 -5.48 -7.51
CA LYS A 38 9.27 -4.86 -8.85
C LYS A 38 9.97 -3.51 -8.79
N GLU A 39 10.71 -3.15 -9.84
CA GLU A 39 11.34 -1.84 -9.97
C GLU A 39 10.35 -0.75 -10.40
N THR A 40 9.33 -1.11 -11.17
CA THR A 40 8.32 -0.17 -11.69
C THR A 40 6.89 -0.63 -11.40
N GLY A 41 5.95 0.32 -11.50
CA GLY A 41 4.54 0.08 -11.20
C GLY A 41 4.23 -0.13 -9.72
N ILE A 42 3.00 -0.56 -9.42
CA ILE A 42 2.53 -0.82 -8.05
C ILE A 42 3.10 -2.17 -7.58
N CYS A 43 3.75 -2.16 -6.41
CA CYS A 43 4.34 -3.35 -5.81
C CYS A 43 4.18 -3.34 -4.28
N HIS A 44 3.40 -4.29 -3.75
CA HIS A 44 3.16 -4.41 -2.31
C HIS A 44 4.42 -4.77 -1.53
N ILE A 45 5.27 -5.64 -2.07
CA ILE A 45 6.56 -6.02 -1.46
C ILE A 45 7.45 -4.78 -1.30
N ARG A 46 7.58 -3.98 -2.36
CA ARG A 46 8.34 -2.73 -2.31
C ARG A 46 7.74 -1.79 -1.25
N ARG A 47 6.43 -1.57 -1.27
CA ARG A 47 5.74 -0.72 -0.29
C ARG A 47 6.02 -1.15 1.16
N GLU A 48 5.96 -2.45 1.45
CA GLU A 48 6.24 -3.00 2.78
C GLU A 48 7.69 -2.74 3.21
N ILE A 49 8.67 -3.01 2.33
CA ILE A 49 10.09 -2.81 2.62
C ILE A 49 10.40 -1.32 2.86
N TYR A 50 9.88 -0.43 2.00
CA TYR A 50 10.05 1.01 2.18
C TYR A 50 9.37 1.52 3.45
N SER A 51 8.21 0.98 3.83
CA SER A 51 7.55 1.32 5.09
C SER A 51 8.43 0.97 6.30
N GLN A 52 9.01 -0.23 6.32
CA GLN A 52 9.93 -0.63 7.39
C GLN A 52 11.19 0.24 7.45
N CYS A 53 11.75 0.58 6.28
CA CYS A 53 12.90 1.49 6.22
C CYS A 53 12.53 2.90 6.73
N PHE A 54 11.36 3.40 6.34
CA PHE A 54 10.86 4.70 6.80
C PHE A 54 10.63 4.72 8.32
N ASP A 55 10.11 3.65 8.91
CA ASP A 55 9.95 3.55 10.36
C ASP A 55 11.30 3.61 11.11
N GLU A 56 12.34 3.00 10.55
CA GLU A 56 13.70 3.10 11.09
C GLU A 56 14.28 4.52 10.92
N LEU A 57 14.07 5.17 9.77
CA LEU A 57 14.43 6.58 9.60
C LEU A 57 13.69 7.48 10.59
N LEU A 58 12.40 7.23 10.81
CA LEU A 58 11.58 7.96 11.77
C LEU A 58 12.14 7.80 13.19
N ARG A 59 12.53 6.58 13.58
CA ARG A 59 13.22 6.32 14.86
C ARG A 59 14.51 7.13 14.97
N GLN A 60 15.39 7.05 13.97
CA GLN A 60 16.68 7.77 13.95
C GLN A 60 16.50 9.29 14.04
N VAL A 61 15.57 9.84 13.25
CA VAL A 61 15.25 11.26 13.24
C VAL A 61 14.69 11.71 14.58
N THR A 62 13.80 10.92 15.19
CA THR A 62 13.17 11.22 16.49
C THR A 62 14.18 11.24 17.63
N ILE A 63 15.15 10.31 17.62
CA ILE A 63 16.25 10.27 18.61
C ILE A 63 17.16 11.49 18.47
N ASN A 64 17.42 11.94 17.25
CA ASN A 64 18.22 13.14 17.01
C ASN A 64 17.45 14.43 17.40
N CYS A 65 16.19 14.55 17.00
CA CYS A 65 15.31 15.66 17.34
C CYS A 65 13.85 15.20 17.28
N THR A 66 13.21 15.19 18.45
CA THR A 66 11.86 14.64 18.63
C THR A 66 10.82 15.43 17.84
N GLU A 67 10.96 16.76 17.77
CA GLU A 67 10.04 17.64 17.03
C GLU A 67 10.07 17.35 15.53
N ARG A 68 11.27 17.12 14.99
CA ARG A 68 11.44 16.73 13.58
C ARG A 68 10.88 15.32 13.33
N GLY A 69 11.07 14.40 14.27
CA GLY A 69 10.43 13.09 14.24
C GLY A 69 8.90 13.18 14.20
N LEU A 70 8.32 13.98 15.08
CA LEU A 70 6.88 14.21 15.13
C LEU A 70 6.34 14.85 13.85
N LEU A 71 7.07 15.80 13.25
CA LEU A 71 6.69 16.37 11.97
C LEU A 71 6.72 15.32 10.85
N LEU A 72 7.79 14.51 10.79
CA LEU A 72 7.95 13.46 9.79
C LEU A 72 6.86 12.38 9.91
N LEU A 73 6.47 12.03 11.13
CA LEU A 73 5.33 11.16 11.43
C LEU A 73 4.03 11.70 10.81
N ARG A 74 3.72 12.97 11.01
CA ARG A 74 2.50 13.59 10.46
C ARG A 74 2.49 13.59 8.94
N VAL A 75 3.63 13.90 8.32
CA VAL A 75 3.76 13.84 6.85
C VAL A 75 3.52 12.42 6.32
N ARG A 76 4.08 11.41 6.99
CA ARG A 76 3.84 10.00 6.65
C ARG A 76 2.36 9.66 6.71
N ASP A 77 1.69 10.04 7.79
CA ASP A 77 0.28 9.73 8.01
C ASP A 77 -0.62 10.44 6.97
N GLU A 78 -0.32 11.68 6.61
CA GLU A 78 -1.02 12.43 5.55
C GLU A 78 -0.87 11.77 4.17
N ILE A 79 0.35 11.34 3.81
CA ILE A 79 0.61 10.62 2.56
C ILE A 79 -0.14 9.29 2.55
N GLN A 80 -0.15 8.56 3.67
CA GLN A 80 -0.85 7.30 3.78
C GLN A 80 -2.37 7.47 3.62
N MET A 81 -2.96 8.48 4.28
CA MET A 81 -4.36 8.86 4.09
C MET A 81 -4.67 9.19 2.63
N THR A 82 -3.77 9.92 1.96
CA THR A 82 -3.92 10.28 0.55
C THR A 82 -3.90 9.05 -0.36
N ILE A 83 -2.99 8.11 -0.12
CA ILE A 83 -2.93 6.86 -0.88
C ILE A 83 -4.21 6.03 -0.68
N ASP A 84 -4.73 5.94 0.54
CA ASP A 84 -5.93 5.18 0.85
C ASP A 84 -7.18 5.80 0.20
N ALA A 85 -7.25 7.13 0.13
CA ALA A 85 -8.27 7.84 -0.62
C ALA A 85 -8.21 7.53 -2.13
N TYR A 86 -7.01 7.55 -2.72
CA TYR A 86 -6.84 7.19 -4.13
C TYR A 86 -7.19 5.73 -4.41
N GLN A 87 -6.83 4.81 -3.50
CA GLN A 87 -7.18 3.41 -3.63
C GLN A 87 -8.70 3.22 -3.61
N THR A 88 -9.39 3.87 -2.68
CA THR A 88 -10.87 3.85 -2.59
C THR A 88 -11.52 4.38 -3.88
N LEU A 89 -10.99 5.47 -4.44
CA LEU A 89 -11.49 6.05 -5.69
C LEU A 89 -11.25 5.12 -6.89
N TYR A 90 -10.09 4.47 -6.95
CA TYR A 90 -9.75 3.51 -7.99
C TYR A 90 -10.68 2.29 -7.95
N GLU A 91 -10.87 1.69 -6.77
CA GLU A 91 -11.77 0.56 -6.55
C GLU A 91 -13.21 0.91 -6.93
N SER A 92 -13.67 2.10 -6.55
CA SER A 92 -15.00 2.62 -6.91
C SER A 92 -15.16 2.78 -8.43
N SER A 93 -14.13 3.31 -9.09
CA SER A 93 -14.11 3.52 -10.54
C SER A 93 -14.14 2.19 -11.31
N MET A 94 -13.35 1.22 -10.86
CA MET A 94 -13.34 -0.14 -11.41
C MET A 94 -14.70 -0.82 -11.26
N ALA A 95 -15.32 -0.72 -10.08
CA ALA A 95 -16.64 -1.29 -9.82
C ALA A 95 -17.72 -0.64 -10.70
N PHE A 96 -17.66 0.68 -10.91
CA PHE A 96 -18.56 1.36 -11.84
C PHE A 96 -18.39 0.87 -13.28
N GLY A 97 -17.14 0.78 -13.77
CA GLY A 97 -16.84 0.27 -15.10
C GLY A 97 -17.37 -1.14 -15.32
N MET A 98 -17.17 -2.03 -14.35
CA MET A 98 -17.68 -3.41 -14.40
C MET A 98 -19.21 -3.47 -14.46
N ARG A 99 -19.91 -2.67 -13.64
CA ARG A 99 -21.38 -2.58 -13.69
C ARG A 99 -21.88 -2.11 -15.05
N LYS A 100 -21.23 -1.10 -15.64
CA LYS A 100 -21.62 -0.58 -16.97
C LYS A 100 -21.37 -1.59 -18.09
N ALA A 101 -20.26 -2.32 -18.04
CA ALA A 101 -19.99 -3.42 -18.98
C ALA A 101 -21.08 -4.50 -18.89
N LEU A 102 -21.47 -4.91 -17.67
CA LEU A 102 -22.53 -5.90 -17.48
C LEU A 102 -23.90 -5.40 -17.99
N GLN A 103 -24.26 -4.15 -17.68
CA GLN A 103 -25.50 -3.53 -18.17
C GLN A 103 -25.55 -3.50 -19.71
N ALA A 104 -24.44 -3.17 -20.37
CA ALA A 104 -24.36 -3.15 -21.82
C ALA A 104 -24.57 -4.55 -22.43
N VAL A 105 -23.99 -5.59 -21.82
CA VAL A 105 -24.18 -6.99 -22.25
C VAL A 105 -25.64 -7.41 -22.09
N GLN A 106 -26.26 -7.13 -20.95
CA GLN A 106 -27.66 -7.44 -20.70
C GLN A 106 -28.58 -6.73 -21.70
N GLY A 107 -28.39 -5.42 -21.90
CA GLY A 107 -29.17 -4.63 -22.84
C GLY A 107 -29.08 -5.16 -24.28
N LYS A 108 -27.89 -5.62 -24.71
CA LYS A 108 -27.73 -6.27 -26.02
C LYS A 108 -28.52 -7.58 -26.10
N THR A 109 -28.42 -8.44 -25.09
CA THR A 109 -29.14 -9.71 -25.05
C THR A 109 -30.66 -9.50 -25.10
N ASP A 110 -31.17 -8.51 -24.38
CA ASP A 110 -32.60 -8.21 -24.37
C ASP A 110 -33.07 -7.64 -25.70
N MET A 111 -32.28 -6.76 -26.34
CA MET A 111 -32.56 -6.29 -27.70
C MET A 111 -32.60 -7.44 -28.71
N GLU A 112 -31.66 -8.38 -28.66
CA GLU A 112 -31.64 -9.55 -29.55
C GLU A 112 -32.87 -10.45 -29.37
N LYS A 113 -33.39 -10.58 -28.15
CA LYS A 113 -34.65 -11.30 -27.89
C LYS A 113 -35.82 -10.56 -28.51
N THR A 114 -35.88 -9.24 -28.34
CA THR A 114 -36.94 -8.38 -28.92
C THR A 114 -36.95 -8.47 -30.44
N VAL A 115 -35.79 -8.36 -31.09
CA VAL A 115 -35.66 -8.52 -32.55
C VAL A 115 -36.14 -9.89 -33.00
N ARG A 116 -35.72 -10.97 -32.31
CA ARG A 116 -36.18 -12.34 -32.61
C ARG A 116 -37.69 -12.49 -32.48
N ALA A 117 -38.30 -11.91 -31.45
CA ALA A 117 -39.74 -11.95 -31.27
C ALA A 117 -40.48 -11.26 -32.42
N PHE A 118 -40.02 -10.09 -32.86
CA PHE A 118 -40.61 -9.39 -34.01
C PHE A 118 -40.41 -10.13 -35.34
N SER A 119 -39.27 -10.79 -35.55
CA SER A 119 -39.04 -11.56 -36.77
C SER A 119 -39.92 -12.81 -36.90
N HIS A 120 -40.53 -13.30 -35.80
CA HIS A 120 -41.46 -14.41 -35.84
C HIS A 120 -42.92 -14.00 -36.08
N LEU A 121 -43.22 -12.69 -36.02
CA LEU A 121 -44.57 -12.12 -36.20
C LEU A 121 -44.84 -11.62 -37.64
N LEU A 122 -43.81 -11.64 -38.50
CA LEU A 122 -43.87 -11.31 -39.93
C LEU A 122 -43.59 -12.56 -40.76
#